data_AF-A0A0D3GIQ4-F1
#
_entry.id   AF-A0A0D3GIQ4-F1
#
_cell.length_a   1.000
_cell.length_b   1.000
_cell.length_c   1.000
_cell.angle_alpha   90.00
_cell.angle_beta   90.00
_cell.angle_gamma   90.00
#
_symmetry.space_group_name_H-M   'P 1'
#
loop_
_entity.id
_entity.type
_entity.pdbx_description
1 polymer ?
#
loop_
_entity_poly.entity_id
_entity_poly.type
_entity_poly.pdbx_seq_one_letter_code
_entity_poly.pdbx_strand_id
1 'polypeptide(L)' 'MPPWRWRAETAIGIAKGLEYLHYGCTFPIIHCDIKPDNILMDHMENPKITDFGNRQAP' A
#
# COMPACT_ATOMS: atom_id res chain seq x y z
N MET A 1 -1.32 -16.11 -13.89
CA MET A 1 -2.00 -14.82 -13.62
C MET A 1 -2.96 -15.03 -12.46
N PRO A 2 -2.90 -14.24 -11.37
CA PRO A 2 -3.74 -14.44 -10.20
C PRO A 2 -5.23 -14.34 -10.54
N PRO A 3 -6.13 -15.06 -9.84
CA PRO A 3 -7.57 -14.94 -10.00
C PRO A 3 -8.04 -13.48 -9.80
N TRP A 4 -9.09 -13.05 -10.52
CA TRP A 4 -9.60 -11.67 -10.40
C TRP A 4 -10.02 -11.34 -8.97
N ARG A 5 -10.64 -12.29 -8.28
CA ARG A 5 -11.01 -12.17 -6.88
C ARG A 5 -9.80 -11.81 -6.00
N TRP A 6 -8.70 -12.53 -6.15
CA TRP A 6 -7.46 -12.27 -5.43
C TRP A 6 -6.96 -10.84 -5.72
N ARG A 7 -6.93 -10.43 -6.99
CA ARG A 7 -6.50 -9.07 -7.37
C ARG A 7 -7.38 -7.98 -6.76
N ALA A 8 -8.70 -8.20 -6.71
CA ALA A 8 -9.64 -7.27 -6.10
C ALA A 8 -9.41 -7.17 -4.58
N GLU A 9 -9.24 -8.31 -3.90
CA GLU A 9 -8.92 -8.36 -2.47
C GLU A 9 -7.58 -7.66 -2.17
N THR A 10 -6.55 -7.89 -2.98
CA THR A 10 -5.26 -7.19 -2.90
C THR A 10 -5.41 -5.69 -3.11
N ALA A 11 -6.13 -5.25 -4.15
CA ALA A 11 -6.34 -3.83 -4.43
C ALA A 11 -7.06 -3.11 -3.29
N ILE A 12 -8.06 -3.76 -2.68
CA ILE A 12 -8.75 -3.24 -1.49
C ILE A 12 -7.76 -3.11 -0.31
N GLY A 13 -6.91 -4.12 -0.08
CA GLY A 13 -5.89 -4.07 0.96
C GLY A 13 -4.90 -2.91 0.77
N ILE A 14 -4.43 -2.68 -0.46
CA ILE A 14 -3.56 -1.55 -0.80
C ILE A 14 -4.28 -0.22 -0.56
N ALA A 15 -5.55 -0.09 -0.97
CA ALA A 15 -6.33 1.13 -0.77
C ALA A 15 -6.52 1.46 0.71
N LYS A 16 -6.76 0.45 1.57
CA LYS A 16 -6.82 0.62 3.03
C LYS A 16 -5.47 1.05 3.62
N GLY A 17 -4.37 0.48 3.12
CA GLY A 17 -3.03 0.91 3.50
C GLY A 17 -2.79 2.39 3.16
N LEU A 18 -3.18 2.83 1.96
CA LEU A 18 -3.07 4.23 1.53
C LEU A 18 -3.95 5.17 2.35
N GLU A 19 -5.20 4.78 2.63
CA GLU A 19 -6.09 5.53 3.52
C GLU A 19 -5.46 5.73 4.91
N TYR A 20 -4.88 4.66 5.47
CA TYR A 20 -4.18 4.75 6.75
C TYR A 20 -2.99 5.72 6.69
N LEU A 21 -2.18 5.68 5.63
CA LEU A 21 -1.05 6.61 5.48
C LEU A 21 -1.49 8.06 5.38
N HIS A 22 -2.60 8.34 4.69
CA HIS A 22 -3.10 9.69 4.48
C HIS A 22 -3.85 10.26 5.69
N TYR A 23 -4.62 9.42 6.41
CA TYR A 23 -5.59 9.90 7.40
C TYR A 23 -5.50 9.20 8.76
N GLY A 24 -4.84 8.05 8.83
CA GLY A 24 -4.69 7.25 10.06
C GLY A 24 -3.39 7.50 10.82
N CYS A 25 -2.34 7.99 10.15
CA CYS A 25 -1.08 8.37 10.78
C CYS A 25 -1.17 9.74 11.47
N THR A 26 -0.45 9.91 12.59
CA THR A 26 -0.32 11.21 13.28
C THR A 26 0.21 12.31 12.36
N PHE A 27 1.12 11.94 11.45
CA PHE A 27 1.60 12.78 10.36
C PHE A 27 1.21 12.10 9.04
N PRO A 28 0.40 12.76 8.18
CA PRO A 28 0.05 12.22 6.88
C PRO A 28 1.29 11.92 6.02
N ILE A 29 1.34 10.74 5.42
CA ILE A 29 2.43 10.29 4.55
C ILE A 29 1.92 10.18 3.12
N ILE A 30 2.54 10.91 2.18
CA ILE A 30 2.24 10.78 0.74
C ILE A 30 3.28 9.86 0.09
N HIS A 31 2.88 8.65 -0.29
CA HIS A 31 3.81 7.63 -0.82
C HIS A 31 4.50 8.02 -2.15
N CYS A 32 3.77 8.68 -3.06
CA CYS A 32 4.18 9.12 -4.41
C CYS A 32 4.65 8.04 -5.43
N ASP A 33 5.05 6.85 -4.99
CA ASP A 33 5.58 5.78 -5.87
C ASP A 33 4.83 4.45 -5.69
N ILE A 34 3.50 4.45 -5.87
CA ILE A 34 2.71 3.21 -5.80
C ILE A 34 2.83 2.43 -7.11
N LYS A 35 3.48 1.27 -7.03
CA LYS A 35 3.69 0.32 -8.13
C LYS A 35 3.81 -1.11 -7.57
N PRO A 36 3.61 -2.17 -8.39
CA PRO A 36 3.65 -3.55 -7.92
C PRO A 36 4.94 -3.94 -7.19
N ASP A 37 6.11 -3.42 -7.62
CA ASP A 37 7.41 -3.67 -6.98
C ASP A 37 7.48 -3.17 -5.52
N ASN A 38 6.65 -2.18 -5.18
CA ASN A 38 6.58 -1.57 -3.84
C ASN A 38 5.45 -2.18 -2.99
N ILE A 39 4.81 -3.26 -3.46
CA ILE A 39 3.80 -4.02 -2.71
C ILE A 39 4.34 -5.42 -2.42
N LEU A 40 4.65 -5.69 -1.15
CA LEU A 40 5.04 -7.02 -0.70
C LEU A 40 3.84 -7.80 -0.16
N MET A 41 3.88 -9.12 -0.30
CA MET A 41 2.89 -10.02 0.29
C MET A 41 3.47 -10.65 1.55
N ASP A 42 2.73 -10.64 2.66
CA ASP A 42 3.10 -11.40 3.84
C ASP A 42 2.73 -12.90 3.70
N HIS A 43 3.06 -13.70 4.71
CA HIS A 43 2.79 -15.15 4.75
C HIS A 43 1.30 -15.50 4.77
N MET A 44 0.42 -14.51 4.96
CA MET A 44 -1.04 -14.65 4.96
C MET A 44 -1.67 -14.04 3.71
N GLU A 45 -0.88 -13.74 2.68
CA GLU A 45 -1.32 -13.09 1.45
C GLU A 45 -1.95 -11.70 1.65
N ASN A 46 -1.54 -10.95 2.68
CA ASN A 46 -1.94 -9.55 2.80
C ASN A 46 -0.92 -8.63 2.10
N PRO A 47 -1.37 -7.63 1.33
CA PRO A 47 -0.48 -6.65 0.74
C PRO A 47 0.08 -5.70 1.81
N LYS A 48 1.37 -5.36 1.69
CA LYS A 48 2.09 -4.37 2.49
C LYS A 48 2.71 -3.34 1.56
N ILE A 49 2.44 -2.07 1.84
CA ILE A 49 3.06 -0.93 1.14
C ILE A 49 4.48 -0.75 1.68
N THR A 50 5.46 -0.59 0.80
CA THR A 50 6.89 -0.46 1.14
C THR A 50 7.57 0.58 0.26
N ASP A 51 8.82 0.91 0.58
CA ASP A 51 9.61 1.92 -0.15
C ASP A 51 8.90 3.28 -0.15
N PHE A 52 8.53 3.71 1.06
CA PHE A 52 8.01 5.05 1.31
C PHE A 52 9.08 6.05 0.90
N GLY A 53 8.93 6.62 -0.29
CA GLY A 53 9.92 7.52 -0.86
C GLY A 53 10.31 8.61 0.14
N ASN A 54 11.60 8.95 0.20
CA ASN A 54 12.21 9.85 1.19
C ASN A 54 11.68 11.31 1.19
N ARG A 55 10.57 11.61 0.51
CA ARG A 55 9.96 12.94 0.50
C ARG A 55 9.03 13.08 1.70
N GLN A 56 9.58 13.50 2.82
CA GLN A 56 8.77 14.19 3.82
C GLN A 56 8.26 15.49 3.18
N ALA A 57 6.94 15.68 3.17
CA ALA A 57 6.39 17.00 2.89
C ALA A 57 6.96 17.98 3.95
N PRO A 58 7.28 19.23 3.55
CA PRO A 58 7.91 20.22 4.44
C PRO A 58 7.08 20.52 5.70
#